data_AF-A0A2J6TR17-F1
#
_entry.id   AF-A0A2J6TR17-F1
#
_cell.length_a   1.000
_cell.length_b   1.000
_cell.length_c   1.000
_cell.angle_alpha   90.00
_cell.angle_beta   90.00
_cell.angle_gamma   90.00
#
_symmetry.space_group_name_H-M   'P 1'
#
loop_
_entity.id
_entity.type
_entity.pdbx_description
1 polymer ?
#
loop_
_entity_poly.entity_id
_entity_poly.type
_entity_poly.pdbx_seq_one_letter_code
_entity_poly.pdbx_strand_id
1 'polypeptide(L)'
;MDCNANSSIAMSFISNSTYKSAMAFWNWVHFSEERSFILITNFDGCSMDKVRQPWIVSNVDYDPAQLMVHLNATQNFWPEIAQTFSLDFGKYMPSPQPGQKRSIIDVTQSFSINLNHPLPQAFYQTQQCPTTFPIASSLRN
;
A
#
# COMPACT_ATOMS: atom_id res chain seq x y z
N MET A 1 -1.08 -10.42 18.23
CA MET A 1 -2.10 -10.31 17.17
C MET A 1 -3.02 -11.51 17.36
N ASP A 2 -4.31 -11.33 17.17
CA ASP A 2 -5.30 -12.39 17.29
C ASP A 2 -6.28 -12.27 16.13
N CYS A 3 -6.61 -13.38 15.49
CA CYS A 3 -7.47 -13.45 14.32
C CYS A 3 -8.62 -14.39 14.63
N ASN A 4 -9.80 -13.83 14.87
CA ASN A 4 -11.00 -14.62 15.01
C ASN A 4 -11.61 -14.85 13.63
N ALA A 5 -12.12 -16.06 13.36
CA ALA A 5 -12.90 -16.37 12.16
C ALA A 5 -14.13 -15.47 11.98
N ASN A 6 -14.60 -14.82 13.06
CA ASN A 6 -15.74 -13.90 13.08
C ASN A 6 -15.37 -12.45 12.68
N SER A 7 -14.50 -12.29 11.68
CA SER A 7 -14.27 -10.99 11.01
C SER A 7 -13.61 -9.88 11.83
N SER A 8 -12.85 -10.24 12.87
CA SER A 8 -12.09 -9.26 13.65
C SER A 8 -10.65 -9.69 13.89
N ILE A 9 -9.73 -8.77 13.63
CA ILE A 9 -8.31 -8.91 13.90
C ILE A 9 -7.94 -7.95 15.04
N ALA A 10 -7.40 -8.47 16.13
CA ALA A 10 -6.92 -7.65 17.24
C ALA A 10 -5.38 -7.55 17.22
N MET A 11 -4.85 -6.35 17.43
CA MET A 11 -3.41 -6.09 17.55
C MET A 11 -3.13 -5.34 18.84
N SER A 12 -2.23 -5.90 19.66
CA SER A 12 -1.70 -5.25 20.85
C SER A 12 -0.36 -4.58 20.55
N PHE A 13 -0.14 -3.42 21.15
CA PHE A 13 1.06 -2.62 20.98
C PHE A 13 1.84 -2.57 22.30
N ILE A 14 3.15 -2.81 22.23
CA ILE A 14 4.04 -2.70 23.40
C ILE A 14 4.30 -1.23 23.73
N SER A 15 4.43 -0.38 22.70
CA SER A 15 4.73 1.05 22.87
C SER A 15 3.53 1.92 22.55
N ASN A 16 3.25 2.87 23.45
CA ASN A 16 2.26 3.92 23.24
C ASN A 16 2.59 4.78 22.00
N SER A 17 3.87 5.01 21.69
CA SER A 17 4.23 5.78 20.48
C SER A 17 3.82 5.04 19.20
N THR A 18 4.06 3.74 19.12
CA THR A 18 3.66 2.91 17.98
C THR A 18 2.15 2.81 17.86
N TYR A 19 1.45 2.69 18.98
CA TYR A 19 -0.01 2.72 19.02
C TYR A 19 -0.56 4.04 18.44
N LYS A 20 -0.05 5.19 18.90
CA LYS A 20 -0.46 6.51 18.37
C LYS A 20 -0.15 6.68 16.89
N SER A 21 0.98 6.16 16.42
CA SER A 21 1.30 6.16 14.99
C SER A 21 0.29 5.33 14.21
N ALA A 22 -0.04 4.13 14.67
CA ALA A 22 -1.05 3.27 14.03
C ALA A 22 -2.42 3.96 13.96
N MET A 23 -2.83 4.66 15.02
CA MET A 23 -4.02 5.51 15.00
C MET A 23 -3.94 6.55 13.87
N ALA A 24 -2.89 7.37 13.85
CA ALA A 24 -2.74 8.42 12.86
C ALA A 24 -2.74 7.89 11.41
N PHE A 25 -2.14 6.71 11.18
CA PHE A 25 -2.02 6.11 9.85
C PHE A 25 -3.29 5.39 9.37
N TRP A 26 -4.13 4.86 10.25
CA TRP A 26 -5.31 4.08 9.85
C TRP A 26 -6.64 4.81 10.04
N ASN A 27 -6.64 5.94 10.76
CA ASN A 27 -7.86 6.68 11.04
C ASN A 27 -8.59 7.20 9.79
N TRP A 28 -7.89 7.32 8.65
CA TRP A 28 -8.50 7.75 7.39
C TRP A 28 -9.61 6.84 6.87
N VAL A 29 -9.62 5.57 7.31
CA VAL A 29 -10.65 4.57 6.98
C VAL A 29 -12.02 5.00 7.49
N HIS A 30 -12.09 5.71 8.63
CA HIS A 30 -13.35 6.21 9.17
C HIS A 30 -14.00 7.34 8.38
N PHE A 31 -13.28 7.96 7.43
CA PHE A 31 -13.79 9.15 6.76
C PHE A 31 -14.82 8.84 5.66
N SER A 32 -15.04 7.57 5.31
CA SER A 32 -16.11 7.10 4.41
C SER A 32 -16.26 5.58 4.52
N GLU A 33 -17.48 5.06 4.41
CA GLU A 33 -17.77 3.61 4.41
C GLU A 33 -17.13 2.85 3.23
N GLU A 34 -16.79 3.55 2.15
CA GLU A 34 -16.13 2.97 0.97
C GLU A 34 -14.61 2.82 1.14
N ARG A 35 -14.04 3.41 2.19
CA ARG A 35 -12.59 3.37 2.42
C ARG A 35 -12.22 2.07 3.09
N SER A 36 -11.30 1.35 2.47
CA SER A 36 -10.74 0.14 3.03
C SER A 36 -9.27 0.01 2.67
N PHE A 37 -8.54 -0.77 3.46
CA PHE A 37 -7.18 -1.18 3.12
C PHE A 37 -7.02 -2.68 3.26
N ILE A 38 -6.02 -3.21 2.57
CA ILE A 38 -5.71 -4.64 2.60
C ILE A 38 -4.60 -4.89 3.59
N LEU A 39 -4.85 -5.79 4.53
CA LEU A 39 -3.89 -6.29 5.49
C LEU A 39 -3.49 -7.71 5.09
N ILE A 40 -2.18 -7.93 4.92
CA ILE A 40 -1.63 -9.26 4.69
C ILE A 40 -0.97 -9.71 5.99
N THR A 41 -1.53 -10.72 6.63
CA THR A 41 -1.03 -11.23 7.91
C THR A 41 -0.16 -12.45 7.70
N ASN A 42 0.83 -12.64 8.58
CA ASN A 42 1.68 -13.84 8.62
C ASN A 42 1.70 -14.43 10.05
N PHE A 43 0.65 -14.16 10.82
CA PHE A 43 0.51 -14.64 12.19
C PHE A 43 -0.26 -15.96 12.20
N ASP A 44 0.17 -16.90 13.03
CA ASP A 44 -0.45 -18.22 13.13
C ASP A 44 -1.91 -18.11 13.57
N GLY A 45 -2.80 -18.86 12.92
CA GLY A 45 -4.25 -18.79 13.17
C GLY A 45 -5.01 -17.80 12.29
N CYS A 46 -4.33 -16.92 11.55
CA CYS A 46 -4.98 -15.98 10.62
C CYS A 46 -5.25 -16.57 9.22
N SER A 47 -5.01 -17.86 9.02
CA SER A 47 -5.27 -18.60 7.78
C SER A 47 -5.36 -20.11 8.07
N MET A 48 -6.30 -20.80 7.42
CA MET A 48 -6.50 -22.25 7.59
C MET A 48 -5.33 -23.06 7.03
N ASP A 49 -4.72 -22.60 5.93
CA ASP A 49 -3.75 -23.39 5.16
C ASP A 49 -2.29 -22.94 5.35
N LYS A 50 -2.00 -22.10 6.36
CA LYS A 50 -0.69 -21.43 6.56
C LYS A 50 -0.22 -20.58 5.35
N VAL A 51 -1.06 -20.42 4.34
CA VAL A 51 -0.83 -19.49 3.22
C VAL A 51 -1.31 -18.11 3.64
N ARG A 52 -0.57 -17.06 3.26
CA ARG A 52 -0.99 -15.67 3.52
C ARG A 52 -2.29 -15.41 2.77
N GLN A 53 -3.33 -15.04 3.50
CA GLN A 53 -4.58 -14.58 2.93
C GLN A 53 -4.72 -13.07 3.18
N PRO A 54 -5.19 -12.31 2.20
CA PRO A 54 -5.47 -10.91 2.40
C PRO A 54 -6.76 -10.71 3.20
N TRP A 55 -6.77 -9.64 3.98
CA TRP A 55 -7.92 -9.19 4.77
C TRP A 55 -8.28 -7.78 4.37
N ILE A 56 -9.54 -7.53 4.03
CA ILE A 56 -10.04 -6.20 3.70
C ILE A 56 -10.54 -5.58 4.99
N VAL A 57 -9.84 -4.55 5.46
CA VAL A 57 -10.18 -3.80 6.67
C VAL A 57 -11.05 -2.62 6.28
N SER A 58 -12.26 -2.55 6.83
CA SER A 58 -13.25 -1.49 6.57
C SER A 58 -13.49 -0.59 7.77
N ASN A 59 -13.10 -1.01 8.98
CA ASN A 59 -13.21 -0.18 10.19
C ASN A 59 -12.12 -0.54 11.20
N VAL A 60 -11.78 0.42 12.07
CA VAL A 60 -10.72 0.27 13.07
C VAL A 60 -11.17 0.84 14.42
N ASP A 61 -11.35 -0.01 15.43
CA ASP A 61 -11.66 0.44 16.78
C ASP A 61 -10.39 0.51 17.64
N TYR A 62 -10.28 1.57 18.44
CA TYR A 62 -9.08 1.90 19.20
C TYR A 62 -9.35 1.77 20.71
N ASP A 63 -8.62 0.90 21.40
CA ASP A 63 -8.61 0.80 22.87
C ASP A 63 -7.30 1.34 23.45
N PRO A 64 -7.27 2.61 23.89
CA PRO A 64 -6.07 3.22 24.44
C PRO A 64 -5.72 2.73 25.85
N ALA A 65 -6.67 2.13 26.59
CA ALA A 65 -6.41 1.61 27.93
C ALA A 65 -5.58 0.33 27.87
N GLN A 66 -5.82 -0.49 26.85
CA GLN A 66 -5.10 -1.74 26.62
C GLN A 66 -3.99 -1.63 25.56
N LEU A 67 -3.83 -0.46 24.93
CA LEU A 67 -2.98 -0.27 23.75
C LEU A 67 -3.30 -1.30 22.66
N MET A 68 -4.61 -1.50 22.41
CA MET A 68 -5.12 -2.47 21.45
C MET A 68 -5.89 -1.79 20.32
N VAL A 69 -5.79 -2.39 19.15
CA VAL A 69 -6.54 -2.00 17.95
C VAL A 69 -7.33 -3.21 17.48
N HIS A 70 -8.63 -3.02 17.26
CA HIS A 70 -9.53 -4.02 16.70
C HIS A 70 -9.87 -3.63 15.27
N LEU A 71 -9.41 -4.40 14.31
CA LEU A 71 -9.70 -4.22 12.91
C LEU A 71 -10.94 -5.04 12.58
N ASN A 72 -11.99 -4.39 12.07
CA ASN A 72 -13.09 -5.09 11.42
C ASN A 72 -12.64 -5.44 10.01
N ALA A 73 -12.45 -6.73 9.76
CA ALA A 73 -11.77 -7.22 8.57
C ALA A 73 -12.42 -8.48 8.04
N THR A 74 -12.65 -8.52 6.73
CA THR A 74 -13.14 -9.71 6.03
C THR A 74 -12.00 -10.39 5.30
N GLN A 75 -11.78 -11.68 5.57
CA GLN A 75 -10.81 -12.49 4.83
C GLN A 75 -11.28 -12.65 3.39
N ASN A 76 -10.34 -12.55 2.45
CA ASN A 76 -10.62 -12.67 1.03
C ASN A 76 -9.49 -13.49 0.36
N PHE A 77 -9.62 -13.82 -0.93
CA PHE A 77 -8.67 -14.63 -1.68
C PHE A 77 -7.93 -13.80 -2.73
N TRP A 78 -6.70 -14.20 -3.05
CA TRP A 78 -5.87 -13.49 -4.03
C TRP A 78 -6.53 -13.22 -5.39
N PRO A 79 -7.26 -14.16 -6.02
CA PRO A 79 -7.90 -13.88 -7.31
C PRO A 79 -8.95 -12.77 -7.25
N GLU A 80 -9.66 -12.68 -6.12
CA GLU A 80 -10.74 -11.71 -5.90
C GLU A 80 -10.20 -10.29 -5.64
N ILE A 81 -9.02 -10.18 -5.02
CA ILE A 81 -8.37 -8.89 -4.81
C ILE A 81 -7.50 -8.48 -6.01
N ALA A 82 -6.82 -9.41 -6.67
CA ALA A 82 -5.90 -9.10 -7.77
C ALA A 82 -6.59 -8.40 -8.95
N GLN A 83 -7.87 -8.68 -9.18
CA GLN A 83 -8.70 -8.02 -10.20
C GLN A 83 -9.01 -6.54 -9.89
N THR A 84 -8.82 -6.08 -8.65
CA THR A 84 -9.13 -4.69 -8.24
C THR A 84 -7.97 -3.71 -8.41
N PHE A 85 -6.78 -4.19 -8.78
CA PHE A 85 -5.62 -3.33 -8.98
C PHE A 85 -5.42 -2.97 -10.45
N SER A 86 -5.45 -1.67 -10.75
CA SER A 86 -4.94 -1.15 -12.02
C SER A 86 -3.46 -0.77 -11.85
N LEU A 87 -2.59 -1.42 -12.61
CA LEU A 87 -1.16 -1.08 -12.69
C LEU A 87 -0.97 -0.08 -13.84
N ASP A 88 -0.87 1.21 -13.51
CA ASP A 88 -0.53 2.27 -14.47
C ASP A 88 1.00 2.41 -14.54
N PHE A 89 1.58 1.87 -15.62
CA PHE A 89 2.95 2.20 -16.01
C PHE A 89 2.89 3.54 -16.74
N GLY A 90 3.24 4.62 -16.03
CA GLY A 90 3.05 5.99 -16.47
C GLY A 90 3.37 6.26 -17.96
N LYS A 91 2.67 7.27 -18.52
CA LYS A 91 2.70 7.57 -19.96
C LYS A 91 4.11 7.73 -20.50
N TYR A 92 4.43 6.91 -21.50
CA TYR A 92 5.66 6.98 -22.28
C TYR A 92 5.80 8.36 -22.96
N MET A 93 6.93 9.03 -22.72
CA MET A 93 7.38 10.14 -23.55
C MET A 93 8.38 9.61 -24.57
N PRO A 94 8.10 9.71 -25.88
CA PRO A 94 9.05 9.32 -26.92
C PRO A 94 10.36 10.10 -26.76
N SER A 95 11.49 9.38 -26.78
CA SER A 95 12.79 10.05 -26.89
C SER A 95 12.84 10.78 -28.24
N PRO A 96 13.22 12.06 -28.28
CA PRO A 96 13.36 12.81 -29.53
C PRO A 96 14.53 12.33 -30.40
N GLN A 97 15.30 11.32 -29.97
CA GLN A 97 16.45 10.82 -30.69
C GLN A 97 16.06 9.74 -31.72
N PRO A 98 16.31 9.97 -33.03
CA PRO A 98 16.05 8.99 -34.07
C PRO A 98 17.03 7.82 -33.94
N GLY A 99 16.51 6.61 -33.68
CA GLY A 99 17.30 5.37 -33.77
C GLY A 99 17.08 4.34 -32.67
N GLN A 100 16.46 4.69 -31.54
CA GLN A 100 16.11 3.69 -30.51
C GLN A 100 14.74 3.07 -30.80
N LYS A 101 14.72 1.98 -31.58
CA LYS A 101 13.54 1.11 -31.67
C LYS A 101 13.38 0.37 -30.35
N ARG A 102 12.43 0.79 -29.51
CA ARG A 102 11.89 -0.06 -28.43
C ARG A 102 10.48 -0.47 -28.83
N SER A 103 10.17 -1.75 -28.67
CA SER A 103 8.93 -2.36 -29.13
C SER A 103 7.72 -1.61 -28.57
N ILE A 104 6.80 -1.23 -29.44
CA ILE A 104 5.52 -0.62 -29.06
C ILE A 104 4.69 -1.72 -28.40
N ILE A 105 4.31 -1.52 -27.13
CA ILE A 105 3.35 -2.40 -26.45
C ILE A 105 1.97 -1.79 -26.71
N ASP A 106 1.13 -2.51 -27.43
CA ASP A 106 -0.27 -2.15 -27.65
C ASP A 106 -1.05 -2.43 -26.36
N VAL A 107 -1.53 -1.36 -25.70
CA VAL A 107 -2.16 -1.39 -24.36
C VAL A 107 -3.65 -1.78 -24.43
N THR A 108 -4.13 -2.28 -25.59
CA THR A 108 -5.52 -2.72 -25.76
C THR A 108 -5.75 -4.20 -25.45
N GLN A 109 -4.69 -4.97 -25.22
CA GLN A 109 -4.77 -6.38 -24.86
C GLN A 109 -4.10 -6.64 -23.51
N SER A 110 -4.66 -7.57 -22.75
CA SER A 110 -4.10 -8.04 -21.48
C SER A 110 -2.63 -8.43 -21.67
N PHE A 111 -1.74 -7.64 -21.05
CA PHE A 111 -0.31 -7.87 -21.07
C PHE A 111 0.11 -8.67 -19.84
N SER A 112 0.93 -9.69 -20.04
CA SER A 112 1.54 -10.46 -18.96
C SER A 112 3.03 -10.15 -18.92
N ILE A 113 3.47 -9.35 -17.94
CA ILE A 113 4.90 -9.12 -17.71
C ILE A 113 5.44 -10.26 -16.85
N ASN A 114 6.45 -10.95 -17.36
CA ASN A 114 7.18 -11.93 -16.58
C ASN A 114 8.03 -11.21 -15.52
N LEU A 115 7.79 -11.50 -14.24
CA LEU A 115 8.50 -10.89 -13.10
C LEU A 115 9.98 -11.29 -13.00
N ASN A 116 10.43 -12.30 -13.74
CA ASN A 116 11.86 -12.64 -13.87
C ASN A 116 12.60 -11.76 -14.88
N HIS A 117 11.94 -10.81 -15.54
CA HIS A 117 12.64 -9.86 -16.38
C HIS A 117 13.42 -8.87 -15.49
N PRO A 118 14.71 -8.58 -15.76
CA PRO A 118 15.44 -7.56 -15.02
C PRO A 118 14.70 -6.23 -15.15
N LEU A 119 14.23 -5.70 -14.02
CA LEU A 119 13.58 -4.39 -13.99
C LEU A 119 14.62 -3.33 -14.38
N PRO A 120 14.26 -2.38 -15.26
CA PRO A 120 15.17 -1.30 -15.63
C PRO A 120 15.59 -0.52 -14.37
N GLN A 121 16.89 -0.53 -14.07
CA GLN A 121 17.43 0.14 -12.87
C GLN A 121 17.20 1.66 -12.85
N ALA A 122 16.80 2.24 -13.98
CA ALA A 122 16.45 3.65 -14.09
C ALA A 122 15.26 4.07 -13.21
N PHE A 123 14.35 3.16 -12.85
CA PHE A 123 13.25 3.46 -11.93
C PHE A 123 13.71 3.68 -10.48
N TYR A 124 14.90 3.19 -10.12
CA TYR A 124 15.48 3.32 -8.78
C TYR A 124 16.47 4.47 -8.68
N GLN A 125 16.66 5.25 -9.75
CA GLN A 125 17.39 6.51 -9.65
C GLN A 125 16.54 7.46 -8.83
N THR A 126 16.83 7.54 -7.53
CA THR A 126 16.36 8.62 -6.68
C THR A 126 16.79 9.91 -7.37
N GLN A 127 15.86 10.64 -7.98
CA GLN A 127 16.09 12.05 -8.25
C GLN A 127 16.46 12.65 -6.90
N GLN A 128 17.73 13.03 -6.74
CA GLN A 128 18.16 13.78 -5.58
C GLN A 128 17.30 15.03 -5.56
N CYS A 129 16.40 15.12 -4.58
CA CYS A 129 15.71 16.37 -4.31
C CYS A 129 16.80 17.43 -4.06
N PRO A 130 16.77 18.58 -4.76
CA PRO A 130 17.73 19.63 -4.49
C PRO A 130 17.62 20.03 -3.01
N THR A 131 18.72 19.91 -2.27
CA THR A 131 18.80 20.15 -0.83
C THR A 131 18.83 21.63 -0.45
N THR A 132 18.48 22.52 -1.38
CA THR A 132 18.49 23.97 -1.17
C THR A 132 17.15 24.57 -1.56
N PHE A 133 16.35 24.90 -0.55
CA PHE A 133 15.26 25.84 -0.70
C PHE A 133 15.86 27.25 -0.82
N PRO A 134 15.49 28.06 -1.84
CA PRO A 134 15.86 29.47 -1.84
C PRO A 134 15.13 30.17 -0.69
N ILE A 135 15.90 30.72 0.26
CA ILE A 135 15.36 31.60 1.30
C ILE A 135 14.90 32.87 0.58
N ALA A 136 13.59 33.08 0.50
CA ALA A 136 13.04 34.37 0.09
C ALA A 136 13.35 35.38 1.19
N SER A 137 14.30 36.28 0.96
CA SER A 137 14.51 37.47 1.78
C SER A 137 13.34 38.44 1.56
N SER A 138 12.34 38.38 2.43
CA SER A 138 11.36 39.45 2.54
C SER A 138 12.04 40.65 3.20
N LEU A 139 12.34 41.66 2.38
CA LEU A 139 12.55 43.04 2.82
C LEU A 139 11.37 43.45 3.72
N ARG A 140 11.66 43.95 4.91
CA ARG A 140 10.75 44.81 5.68
C ARG A 140 11.52 46.06 6.06
N ASN A 141 10.92 47.19 5.67
CA ASN A 141 11.31 48.57 5.98
C ASN A 141 11.47 48.80 7.48
#